data_AF-A0A4R0RKV3-F1
#
_entry.id   AF-A0A4R0RKV3-F1
#
_cell.length_a   1.000
_cell.length_b   1.000
_cell.length_c   1.000
_cell.angle_alpha   90.00
_cell.angle_beta   90.00
_cell.angle_gamma   90.00
#
_symmetry.space_group_name_H-M   'P 1'
#
loop_
_entity.id
_entity.type
_entity.pdbx_description
1 polymer ?
#
loop_
_entity_poly.entity_id
_entity_poly.type
_entity_poly.pdbx_seq_one_letter_code
_entity_poly.pdbx_strand_id
1 'polypeptide(L)'
;MAVYDSPSDALTHHSELIQELSAGLAEERRKRVECENELARLRDGKRMEELRRAVATRIQIGCGDKEVRWLQDALSRAEAYYAGHGLRIRSPGNITWVLTTGDHIPEGAFAAGCLSCDGPCDDETAQPTYVARAAVMENGIQVGRASADSLRGASFCFHGRERYEYIYEVLVTDAPSVRWVGASEDISLETLKNQPIESGGIEEVNENPLYIIQAYYAGAWRPGKRTHLPPANAFIPYKGEEVWVKVGVQYLSSFLSKLTESYGYLGLSDFVPCDEVTFK
;
A
#
# COMPACT_ATOMS: atom_id res chain seq x y z
N MET A 1 44.22 39.76 -13.47
CA MET A 1 43.11 40.59 -13.97
C MET A 1 43.08 40.43 -15.48
N ALA A 2 42.06 39.77 -16.03
CA ALA A 2 41.85 39.79 -17.47
C ALA A 2 41.46 41.23 -17.85
N VAL A 3 42.23 41.85 -18.73
CA VAL A 3 41.90 43.18 -19.29
C VAL A 3 41.04 42.89 -20.51
N TYR A 4 39.76 43.25 -20.46
CA TYR A 4 38.85 43.11 -21.61
C TYR A 4 38.87 44.42 -22.41
N ASP A 5 39.13 44.33 -23.71
CA ASP A 5 39.26 45.50 -24.59
C ASP A 5 37.90 46.19 -24.87
N SER A 6 36.77 45.52 -24.63
CA SER A 6 35.44 46.12 -24.67
C SER A 6 34.45 45.47 -23.67
N PRO A 7 33.38 46.18 -23.26
CA PRO A 7 32.29 45.60 -22.48
C PRO A 7 31.60 44.40 -23.17
N SER A 8 31.65 44.35 -24.50
CA SER A 8 31.08 43.24 -25.28
C SER A 8 31.88 41.95 -25.07
N ASP A 9 33.21 42.03 -25.01
CA ASP A 9 34.08 40.86 -24.82
C ASP A 9 33.94 40.31 -23.40
N ALA A 10 33.76 41.20 -22.41
CA ALA A 10 33.46 40.79 -21.05
C ALA A 10 32.12 40.03 -20.96
N LEU A 11 31.07 40.49 -21.65
CA LEU A 11 29.76 39.82 -21.65
C LEU A 11 29.80 38.45 -22.33
N THR A 12 30.50 38.33 -23.46
CA THR A 12 30.70 37.05 -24.16
C THR A 12 31.41 36.05 -23.25
N HIS A 13 32.50 36.48 -22.59
CA HIS A 13 33.25 35.63 -21.68
C HIS A 13 32.43 35.19 -20.45
N HIS A 14 31.61 36.07 -19.88
CA HIS A 14 30.70 35.68 -18.79
C HIS A 14 29.62 34.71 -19.27
N SER A 15 29.10 34.88 -20.48
CA SER A 15 28.14 33.95 -21.07
C SER A 15 28.74 32.56 -21.27
N GLU A 16 29.98 32.48 -21.75
CA GLU A 16 30.73 31.21 -21.91
C GLU A 16 30.94 30.53 -20.56
N LEU A 17 31.40 31.26 -19.54
CA LEU A 17 31.56 30.72 -18.17
C LEU A 17 30.25 30.20 -17.58
N ILE A 18 29.14 30.91 -17.77
CA ILE A 18 27.82 30.46 -17.31
C ILE A 18 27.41 29.17 -18.03
N GLN A 19 27.65 29.06 -19.34
CA GLN A 19 27.36 27.85 -20.10
C GLN A 19 28.20 26.67 -19.61
N GLU A 20 29.50 26.84 -19.39
CA GLU A 20 30.39 25.80 -18.87
C GLU A 20 29.97 25.33 -17.48
N LEU A 21 29.66 26.25 -16.57
CA LEU A 21 29.17 25.93 -15.22
C LEU A 21 27.82 25.19 -15.28
N SER A 22 26.91 25.62 -16.16
CA SER A 22 25.60 24.96 -16.32
C SER A 22 25.74 23.54 -16.87
N ALA A 23 26.66 23.31 -17.80
CA ALA A 23 26.95 22.00 -18.36
C ALA A 23 27.61 21.09 -17.32
N GLY A 24 28.54 21.63 -16.53
CA GLY A 24 29.17 20.92 -15.41
C GLY A 24 28.14 20.47 -14.36
N LEU A 25 27.23 21.36 -13.96
CA LEU A 25 26.17 21.05 -12.99
C LEU A 25 25.18 20.01 -13.55
N ALA A 26 24.83 20.10 -14.83
CA ALA A 26 23.96 19.12 -15.48
C ALA A 26 24.63 17.74 -15.52
N GLU A 27 25.92 17.67 -15.81
CA GLU A 27 26.67 16.41 -15.80
C GLU A 27 26.80 15.81 -14.40
N GLU A 28 27.07 16.62 -13.38
CA GLU A 28 27.11 16.17 -11.99
C GLU A 28 25.77 15.61 -11.53
N ARG A 29 24.66 16.28 -11.88
CA ARG A 29 23.30 15.79 -11.62
C ARG A 29 23.04 14.44 -12.33
N ARG A 30 23.48 14.28 -13.58
CA ARG A 30 23.35 13.01 -14.30
C ARG A 30 24.09 11.87 -13.59
N LYS A 31 25.35 12.09 -13.23
CA LYS A 31 26.16 11.10 -12.50
C LYS A 31 25.56 10.72 -11.16
N ARG A 32 25.02 11.71 -10.43
CA ARG A 32 24.34 11.48 -9.16
C ARG A 32 23.11 10.59 -9.32
N VAL A 33 22.26 10.90 -10.31
CA VAL A 33 21.06 10.09 -10.61
C VAL A 33 21.44 8.67 -11.02
N GLU A 34 22.49 8.51 -11.83
CA GLU A 34 23.00 7.19 -12.22
C GLU A 34 23.48 6.38 -11.01
N CYS A 35 24.23 7.01 -10.10
CA CYS A 35 24.70 6.37 -8.87
C CYS A 35 23.54 5.97 -7.94
N GLU A 36 22.54 6.86 -7.77
CA GLU A 36 21.34 6.58 -6.97
C GLU A 36 20.53 5.40 -7.55
N ASN A 37 20.39 5.34 -8.88
CA ASN A 37 19.72 4.23 -9.57
C ASN A 37 20.47 2.89 -9.40
N GLU A 38 21.80 2.92 -9.45
CA GLU A 38 22.61 1.70 -9.27
C GLU A 38 22.54 1.19 -7.81
N LEU A 39 22.55 2.10 -6.83
CA LEU A 39 22.33 1.73 -5.43
C LEU A 39 20.95 1.15 -5.20
N ALA A 40 19.90 1.69 -5.85
CA ALA A 40 18.55 1.12 -5.78
C ALA A 40 18.51 -0.31 -6.35
N ARG A 41 19.14 -0.55 -7.50
CA ARG A 41 19.26 -1.89 -8.11
C ARG A 41 19.91 -2.92 -7.18
N LEU A 42 21.01 -2.55 -6.54
CA LEU A 42 21.71 -3.44 -5.62
C LEU A 42 20.85 -3.77 -4.38
N ARG A 43 20.12 -2.78 -3.85
CA ARG A 43 19.19 -2.98 -2.74
C ARG A 43 18.05 -3.92 -3.13
N ASP A 44 17.43 -3.70 -4.29
CA ASP A 44 16.34 -4.52 -4.81
C ASP A 44 16.81 -5.96 -5.08
N GLY A 45 18.01 -6.12 -5.65
CA GLY A 45 18.62 -7.43 -5.90
C GLY A 45 18.85 -8.23 -4.60
N LYS A 46 19.43 -7.58 -3.58
CA LYS A 46 19.61 -8.20 -2.26
C LYS A 46 18.27 -8.60 -1.62
N ARG A 47 17.28 -7.72 -1.71
CA ARG A 47 15.93 -7.99 -1.17
C ARG A 47 15.27 -9.16 -1.86
N MET A 48 15.35 -9.25 -3.18
CA MET A 48 14.78 -10.36 -3.94
C MET A 48 15.41 -11.69 -3.56
N GLU A 49 16.70 -11.71 -3.29
CA GLU A 49 17.39 -12.92 -2.82
C GLU A 49 16.91 -13.35 -1.42
N GLU A 50 16.75 -12.40 -0.50
CA GLU A 50 16.17 -12.66 0.82
C GLU A 50 14.74 -13.19 0.73
N LEU A 51 13.94 -12.61 -0.17
CA LEU A 51 12.56 -13.01 -0.40
C LEU A 51 12.45 -14.43 -0.97
N ARG A 52 13.25 -14.76 -1.99
CA ARG A 52 13.33 -16.11 -2.56
C ARG A 52 13.69 -17.15 -1.50
N ARG A 53 14.67 -16.82 -0.64
CA ARG A 53 15.06 -17.68 0.48
C ARG A 53 13.91 -17.87 1.46
N ALA A 54 13.24 -16.80 1.87
CA ALA A 54 12.11 -16.88 2.80
C ALA A 54 10.96 -17.75 2.24
N VAL A 55 10.61 -17.56 0.96
CA VAL A 55 9.59 -18.37 0.27
C VAL A 55 10.01 -19.84 0.21
N ALA A 56 11.26 -20.13 -0.18
CA ALA A 56 11.77 -21.50 -0.24
C ALA A 56 11.73 -22.18 1.14
N THR A 57 12.16 -21.48 2.18
CA THR A 57 12.09 -21.97 3.57
C THR A 57 10.64 -22.23 3.99
N ARG A 58 9.71 -21.34 3.67
CA ARG A 58 8.29 -21.52 4.00
C ARG A 58 7.68 -22.74 3.33
N ILE A 59 8.00 -22.96 2.04
CA ILE A 59 7.57 -24.15 1.30
C ILE A 59 8.14 -25.42 1.95
N GLN A 60 9.41 -25.40 2.35
CA GLN A 60 10.08 -26.55 2.95
C GLN A 60 9.55 -26.94 4.34
N ILE A 61 9.10 -25.98 5.14
CA ILE A 61 8.55 -26.24 6.50
C ILE A 61 7.19 -26.94 6.46
N GLY A 62 6.56 -27.01 5.28
CA GLY A 62 5.27 -27.67 5.08
C GLY A 62 4.14 -26.65 5.10
N CYS A 63 3.79 -26.15 3.91
CA CYS A 63 2.55 -25.41 3.67
C CYS A 63 1.66 -26.19 2.70
N GLY A 64 0.36 -25.93 2.71
CA GLY A 64 -0.58 -26.61 1.82
C GLY A 64 -0.42 -26.18 0.36
N ASP A 65 -0.87 -27.01 -0.59
CA ASP A 65 -0.71 -26.77 -2.04
C ASP A 65 -1.22 -25.39 -2.50
N LYS A 66 -2.32 -24.92 -1.90
CA LYS A 66 -2.87 -23.57 -2.18
C LYS A 66 -1.89 -22.46 -1.78
N GLU A 67 -1.25 -22.59 -0.63
CA GLU A 67 -0.27 -21.62 -0.13
C GLU A 67 1.01 -21.66 -0.98
N VAL A 68 1.49 -22.85 -1.35
CA VAL A 68 2.65 -23.00 -2.27
C VAL A 68 2.39 -22.26 -3.58
N ARG A 69 1.23 -22.49 -4.20
CA ARG A 69 0.87 -21.84 -5.45
C ARG A 69 0.77 -20.33 -5.29
N TRP A 70 0.11 -19.85 -4.23
CA TRP A 70 0.02 -18.42 -3.94
C TRP A 70 1.41 -17.78 -3.75
N LEU A 71 2.31 -18.43 -3.00
CA LEU A 71 3.67 -17.95 -2.77
C LEU A 71 4.46 -17.85 -4.08
N GLN A 72 4.35 -18.84 -4.96
CA GLN A 72 5.01 -18.83 -6.28
C GLN A 72 4.47 -17.70 -7.15
N ASP A 73 3.14 -17.54 -7.22
CA ASP A 73 2.49 -16.48 -7.99
C ASP A 73 2.86 -15.08 -7.44
N ALA A 74 2.90 -14.94 -6.11
CA ALA A 74 3.27 -13.70 -5.43
C ALA A 74 4.75 -13.35 -5.61
N LEU A 75 5.63 -14.35 -5.57
CA LEU A 75 7.05 -14.17 -5.85
C LEU A 75 7.26 -13.71 -7.29
N SER A 76 6.54 -14.30 -8.26
CA SER A 76 6.60 -13.88 -9.66
C SER A 76 6.15 -12.43 -9.85
N ARG A 77 5.09 -11.99 -9.15
CA ARG A 77 4.67 -10.57 -9.15
C ARG A 77 5.72 -9.64 -8.56
N ALA A 78 6.35 -10.03 -7.44
CA ALA A 78 7.44 -9.26 -6.86
C ALA A 78 8.64 -9.18 -7.80
N GLU A 79 9.05 -10.27 -8.44
CA GLU A 79 10.12 -10.27 -9.44
C GLU A 79 9.82 -9.30 -10.59
N ALA A 80 8.60 -9.33 -11.12
CA ALA A 80 8.18 -8.40 -12.17
C ALA A 80 8.20 -6.94 -11.69
N TYR A 81 7.83 -6.68 -10.44
CA TYR A 81 7.86 -5.36 -9.81
C TYR A 81 9.29 -4.81 -9.69
N TYR A 82 10.20 -5.58 -9.09
CA TYR A 82 11.58 -5.16 -8.85
C TYR A 82 12.42 -5.13 -10.14
N ALA A 83 12.18 -6.04 -11.09
CA ALA A 83 12.83 -6.00 -12.41
C ALA A 83 12.43 -4.74 -13.20
N GLY A 84 11.22 -4.23 -12.99
CA GLY A 84 10.74 -2.98 -13.57
C GLY A 84 11.11 -1.73 -12.76
N HIS A 85 11.88 -1.84 -11.67
CA HIS A 85 12.19 -0.75 -10.73
C HIS A 85 10.95 0.03 -10.27
N GLY A 86 9.81 -0.65 -10.11
CA GLY A 86 8.52 0.00 -9.78
C GLY A 86 7.99 0.97 -10.85
N LEU A 87 8.70 1.18 -11.97
CA LEU A 87 8.34 2.13 -13.02
C LEU A 87 7.01 1.78 -13.69
N ARG A 88 6.64 0.50 -13.71
CA ARG A 88 5.34 0.05 -14.23
C ARG A 88 4.17 0.52 -13.37
N ILE A 89 4.35 0.76 -12.07
CA ILE A 89 3.27 1.25 -11.19
C ILE A 89 3.01 2.74 -11.42
N ARG A 90 4.03 3.50 -11.88
CA ARG A 90 3.90 4.93 -12.18
C ARG A 90 3.03 5.21 -13.42
N SER A 91 2.52 4.18 -14.09
CA SER A 91 1.45 4.32 -15.07
C SER A 91 0.10 4.47 -14.35
N PRO A 92 -0.67 5.54 -14.62
CA PRO A 92 -1.97 5.74 -14.00
C PRO A 92 -2.88 4.53 -14.16
N GLY A 93 -3.57 4.14 -13.09
CA GLY A 93 -4.51 3.02 -13.07
C GLY A 93 -3.91 1.67 -12.69
N ASN A 94 -2.60 1.57 -12.45
CA ASN A 94 -1.99 0.30 -12.07
C ASN A 94 -2.13 0.02 -10.57
N ILE A 95 -2.74 -1.12 -10.27
CA ILE A 95 -2.86 -1.70 -8.94
C ILE A 95 -2.12 -3.03 -8.97
N THR A 96 -1.14 -3.23 -8.09
CA THR A 96 -0.40 -4.48 -8.00
C THR A 96 -0.14 -4.87 -6.55
N TRP A 97 0.03 -6.17 -6.34
CA TRP A 97 0.42 -6.75 -5.07
C TRP A 97 1.89 -7.14 -5.14
N VAL A 98 2.67 -6.70 -4.17
CA VAL A 98 4.12 -6.93 -4.13
C VAL A 98 4.44 -7.74 -2.88
N LEU A 99 4.96 -8.96 -3.09
CA LEU A 99 5.41 -9.83 -2.01
C LEU A 99 6.61 -9.21 -1.28
N THR A 100 6.56 -9.27 0.04
CA THR A 100 7.55 -8.71 0.96
C THR A 100 7.65 -9.56 2.23
N THR A 101 8.53 -9.17 3.15
CA THR A 101 8.70 -9.83 4.44
C THR A 101 8.90 -8.85 5.59
N GLY A 102 8.46 -9.24 6.80
CA GLY A 102 8.76 -8.52 8.04
C GLY A 102 8.23 -7.08 8.02
N ASP A 103 9.08 -6.14 8.41
CA ASP A 103 8.79 -4.71 8.44
C ASP A 103 8.99 -4.02 7.08
N HIS A 104 9.33 -4.76 6.03
CA HIS A 104 9.64 -4.14 4.76
C HIS A 104 8.39 -3.72 3.98
N ILE A 105 8.23 -2.42 3.75
CA ILE A 105 7.18 -1.84 2.91
C ILE A 105 7.73 -1.41 1.54
N PRO A 106 7.24 -1.96 0.41
CA PRO A 106 7.65 -1.56 -0.94
C PRO A 106 7.41 -0.07 -1.25
N GLU A 107 8.24 0.52 -2.10
CA GLU A 107 8.02 1.89 -2.60
C GLU A 107 6.66 2.00 -3.31
N GLY A 108 5.94 3.11 -3.12
CA GLY A 108 4.62 3.32 -3.70
C GLY A 108 3.49 2.53 -3.04
N ALA A 109 3.76 1.89 -1.89
CA ALA A 109 2.73 1.22 -1.11
C ALA A 109 1.60 2.19 -0.75
N PHE A 110 0.36 1.73 -0.86
CA PHE A 110 -0.82 2.54 -0.59
C PHE A 110 -1.01 2.75 0.92
N ALA A 111 -0.81 3.98 1.39
CA ALA A 111 -1.08 4.37 2.77
C ALA A 111 -2.59 4.40 3.00
N ALA A 112 -3.07 3.42 3.77
CA ALA A 112 -4.49 3.13 3.98
C ALA A 112 -5.00 3.53 5.37
N GLY A 113 -4.17 4.24 6.13
CA GLY A 113 -4.45 4.62 7.51
C GLY A 113 -3.17 4.94 8.24
N CYS A 114 -3.27 5.07 9.55
CA CYS A 114 -2.14 5.34 10.40
C CYS A 114 -2.21 4.57 11.73
N LEU A 115 -1.05 4.33 12.32
CA LEU A 115 -0.91 3.89 13.71
C LEU A 115 -1.09 5.13 14.59
N SER A 116 -2.27 5.31 15.18
CA SER A 116 -2.37 6.16 16.36
C SER A 116 -1.67 5.48 17.54
N CYS A 117 -0.82 6.24 18.24
CA CYS A 117 -0.66 6.07 19.67
C CYS A 117 -1.96 6.55 20.36
N ASP A 118 -2.33 5.98 21.50
CA ASP A 118 -3.59 6.25 22.19
C ASP A 118 -3.82 7.77 22.41
N GLY A 119 -4.50 8.44 21.47
CA GLY A 119 -4.66 9.90 21.39
C GLY A 119 -5.04 10.37 19.96
N PRO A 120 -5.40 11.65 19.77
CA PRO A 120 -5.65 12.20 18.42
C PRO A 120 -4.37 12.13 17.59
N CYS A 121 -4.49 11.63 16.36
CA CYS A 121 -3.38 11.61 15.41
C CYS A 121 -3.03 13.04 15.01
N ASP A 122 -1.93 13.56 15.53
CA ASP A 122 -1.28 14.70 14.89
C ASP A 122 -0.57 14.17 13.64
N ASP A 123 -0.98 14.66 12.47
CA ASP A 123 -0.57 14.18 11.14
C ASP A 123 0.95 14.06 10.94
N GLU A 124 1.75 14.81 11.72
CA GLU A 124 3.21 14.84 11.60
C GLU A 124 3.93 13.63 12.23
N THR A 125 3.30 12.88 13.13
CA THR A 125 3.95 11.77 13.86
C THR A 125 3.33 10.40 13.60
N ALA A 126 2.16 10.37 12.95
CA ALA A 126 1.41 9.14 12.75
C ALA A 126 2.10 8.25 11.71
N GLN A 127 2.55 7.08 12.15
CA GLN A 127 3.21 6.12 11.26
C GLN A 127 2.19 5.49 10.31
N PRO A 128 2.43 5.47 8.99
CA PRO A 128 1.46 4.96 8.03
C PRO A 128 1.25 3.46 8.21
N THR A 129 0.00 3.04 7.96
CA THR A 129 -0.35 1.63 7.78
C THR A 129 -0.74 1.36 6.34
N TYR A 130 -0.39 0.18 5.86
CA TYR A 130 -0.56 -0.21 4.46
C TYR A 130 -1.50 -1.39 4.37
N VAL A 131 -2.18 -1.54 3.23
CA VAL A 131 -3.01 -2.73 2.98
C VAL A 131 -2.09 -3.91 2.71
N ALA A 132 -2.30 -4.99 3.45
CA ALA A 132 -1.59 -6.24 3.26
C ALA A 132 -2.55 -7.39 2.97
N ARG A 133 -2.07 -8.39 2.23
CA ARG A 133 -2.75 -9.68 2.11
C ARG A 133 -1.77 -10.84 2.24
N ALA A 134 -2.22 -11.96 2.79
CA ALA A 134 -1.44 -13.18 2.88
C ALA A 134 -2.34 -14.40 2.74
N ALA A 135 -1.80 -15.51 2.24
CA ALA A 135 -2.47 -16.80 2.36
C ALA A 135 -2.37 -17.26 3.82
N VAL A 136 -3.49 -17.24 4.54
CA VAL A 136 -3.56 -17.64 5.95
C VAL A 136 -4.16 -19.04 6.02
N MET A 137 -3.28 -20.05 5.94
CA MET A 137 -3.61 -21.47 6.09
C MET A 137 -4.84 -21.91 5.24
N GLU A 138 -5.62 -22.88 5.72
CA GLU A 138 -6.69 -23.60 4.99
C GLU A 138 -7.80 -22.70 4.42
N ASN A 139 -7.89 -21.44 4.85
CA ASN A 139 -9.02 -20.55 4.61
C ASN A 139 -8.74 -19.46 3.55
N GLY A 140 -7.64 -19.61 2.79
CA GLY A 140 -7.35 -18.76 1.64
C GLY A 140 -6.67 -17.44 1.97
N ILE A 141 -6.81 -16.47 1.06
CA ILE A 141 -6.16 -15.15 1.19
C ILE A 141 -6.97 -14.29 2.17
N GLN A 142 -6.28 -13.66 3.13
CA GLN A 142 -6.87 -12.72 4.08
C GLN A 142 -6.26 -11.33 3.89
N VAL A 143 -7.06 -10.30 4.16
CA VAL A 143 -6.61 -8.89 4.15
C VAL A 143 -6.42 -8.39 5.56
N GLY A 144 -5.42 -7.53 5.72
CA GLY A 144 -5.17 -6.82 6.95
C GLY A 144 -4.27 -5.63 6.72
N ARG A 145 -3.40 -5.37 7.70
CA ARG A 145 -2.54 -4.19 7.74
C ARG A 145 -1.07 -4.57 7.87
N ALA A 146 -0.22 -3.81 7.23
CA ALA A 146 1.23 -3.83 7.44
C ALA A 146 1.72 -2.45 7.91
N SER A 147 2.89 -2.44 8.53
CA SER A 147 3.59 -1.21 8.92
C SER A 147 5.09 -1.47 8.96
N ALA A 148 5.86 -0.42 8.69
CA ALA A 148 7.30 -0.42 8.83
C ALA A 148 7.79 -0.57 10.29
N ASP A 149 6.90 -0.44 11.29
CA ASP A 149 7.24 -0.65 12.70
C ASP A 149 6.98 -2.09 13.18
N SER A 150 6.39 -2.94 12.34
CA SER A 150 5.96 -4.29 12.73
C SER A 150 6.97 -5.36 12.26
N LEU A 151 7.97 -5.66 13.10
CA LEU A 151 8.96 -6.73 12.83
C LEU A 151 8.32 -8.12 12.62
N ARG A 152 7.12 -8.34 13.14
CA ARG A 152 6.37 -9.62 13.01
C ARG A 152 5.72 -9.78 11.64
N GLY A 153 5.73 -8.73 10.80
CA GLY A 153 5.05 -8.71 9.52
C GLY A 153 3.67 -8.07 9.57
N ALA A 154 2.85 -8.44 8.59
CA ALA A 154 1.48 -7.97 8.47
C ALA A 154 0.57 -8.65 9.49
N SER A 155 -0.48 -7.95 9.90
CA SER A 155 -1.48 -8.41 10.86
C SER A 155 -2.84 -8.55 10.20
N PHE A 156 -3.53 -9.64 10.52
CA PHE A 156 -4.76 -10.09 9.86
C PHE A 156 -5.79 -10.50 10.90
N CYS A 157 -7.06 -10.20 10.65
CA CYS A 157 -8.17 -10.75 11.41
C CYS A 157 -8.43 -12.19 10.98
N PHE A 158 -8.49 -13.13 11.93
CA PHE A 158 -8.78 -14.54 11.65
C PHE A 158 -9.32 -15.25 12.90
N HIS A 159 -10.50 -15.87 12.82
CA HIS A 159 -11.20 -16.52 13.95
C HIS A 159 -11.25 -15.67 15.22
N GLY A 160 -11.64 -14.39 15.10
CA GLY A 160 -11.77 -13.52 16.26
C GLY A 160 -10.44 -13.01 16.83
N ARG A 161 -9.30 -13.31 16.22
CA ARG A 161 -7.96 -12.91 16.70
C ARG A 161 -7.17 -12.17 15.65
N GLU A 162 -6.21 -11.36 16.10
CA GLU A 162 -5.17 -10.80 15.25
C GLU A 162 -4.03 -11.83 15.08
N ARG A 163 -3.80 -12.26 13.84
CA ARG A 163 -2.67 -13.12 13.44
C ARG A 163 -1.63 -12.32 12.70
N TYR A 164 -0.39 -12.79 12.75
CA TYR A 164 0.74 -12.14 12.10
C TYR A 164 1.35 -13.08 11.07
N GLU A 165 1.56 -12.59 9.85
CA GLU A 165 2.28 -13.33 8.81
C GLU A 165 3.55 -12.56 8.41
N TYR A 166 4.67 -13.27 8.47
CA TYR A 166 5.97 -12.70 8.13
C TYR A 166 6.13 -12.50 6.62
N ILE A 167 5.57 -13.39 5.80
CA ILE A 167 5.59 -13.31 4.32
C ILE A 167 4.20 -12.88 3.87
N TYR A 168 4.09 -11.74 3.19
CA TYR A 168 2.81 -11.15 2.78
C TYR A 168 2.99 -10.28 1.55
N GLU A 169 1.89 -9.92 0.89
CA GLU A 169 1.89 -8.93 -0.18
C GLU A 169 1.37 -7.59 0.34
N VAL A 170 1.96 -6.50 -0.13
CA VAL A 170 1.48 -5.13 0.10
C VAL A 170 0.82 -4.61 -1.17
N LEU A 171 -0.28 -3.88 -1.02
CA LEU A 171 -0.92 -3.17 -2.13
C LEU A 171 -0.07 -1.97 -2.53
N VAL A 172 0.35 -1.95 -3.79
CA VAL A 172 1.13 -0.87 -4.39
C VAL A 172 0.35 -0.30 -5.56
N THR A 173 0.10 1.00 -5.54
CA THR A 173 -0.70 1.68 -6.55
C THR A 173 -0.35 3.17 -6.60
N ASP A 174 -0.59 3.79 -7.75
CA ASP A 174 -0.56 5.24 -7.85
C ASP A 174 -1.81 5.83 -7.20
N ALA A 175 -1.64 6.78 -6.27
CA ALA A 175 -2.72 7.36 -5.46
C ALA A 175 -4.00 7.78 -6.24
N PRO A 176 -3.93 8.45 -7.42
CA PRO A 176 -5.13 8.79 -8.19
C PRO A 176 -5.88 7.58 -8.79
N SER A 177 -5.31 6.38 -8.72
CA SER A 177 -5.91 5.15 -9.27
C SER A 177 -6.93 4.52 -8.31
N VAL A 178 -6.95 4.94 -7.05
CA VAL A 178 -7.84 4.38 -6.02
C VAL A 178 -8.43 5.47 -5.17
N ARG A 179 -9.62 5.23 -4.63
CA ARG A 179 -10.24 6.13 -3.65
C ARG A 179 -11.04 5.36 -2.62
N TRP A 180 -11.15 5.94 -1.44
CA TRP A 180 -12.07 5.48 -0.43
C TRP A 180 -13.49 5.96 -0.75
N VAL A 181 -14.45 5.04 -0.69
CA VAL A 181 -15.87 5.33 -0.89
C VAL A 181 -16.63 4.92 0.36
N GLY A 182 -17.34 5.88 0.95
CA GLY A 182 -18.13 5.66 2.16
C GLY A 182 -19.16 4.55 1.99
N ALA A 183 -19.31 3.73 3.04
CA ALA A 183 -20.30 2.67 3.08
C ALA A 183 -21.39 2.92 4.11
N SER A 184 -22.63 2.96 3.66
CA SER A 184 -23.79 2.73 4.52
C SER A 184 -23.90 1.23 4.88
N GLU A 185 -24.71 0.92 5.90
CA GLU A 185 -24.92 -0.46 6.39
C GLU A 185 -25.36 -1.42 5.28
N ASP A 186 -26.20 -0.94 4.34
CA ASP A 186 -26.79 -1.72 3.24
C ASP A 186 -26.14 -1.43 1.87
N ILE A 187 -24.81 -1.44 1.78
CA ILE A 187 -24.17 -1.29 0.47
C ILE A 187 -24.34 -2.56 -0.38
N SER A 188 -25.19 -2.44 -1.40
CA SER A 188 -25.14 -3.28 -2.59
C SER A 188 -23.96 -2.84 -3.45
N LEU A 189 -23.15 -3.81 -3.92
CA LEU A 189 -22.04 -3.56 -4.86
C LEU A 189 -22.51 -2.81 -6.13
N GLU A 190 -23.78 -2.99 -6.53
CA GLU A 190 -24.40 -2.29 -7.67
C GLU A 190 -24.58 -0.80 -7.38
N THR A 191 -24.79 -0.43 -6.12
CA THR A 191 -24.99 0.96 -5.68
C THR A 191 -23.67 1.74 -5.68
N LEU A 192 -22.54 1.05 -5.50
CA LEU A 192 -21.24 1.71 -5.41
C LEU A 192 -20.78 2.36 -6.71
N LYS A 193 -21.36 2.03 -7.89
CA LYS A 193 -21.01 2.48 -9.27
C LYS A 193 -19.53 2.40 -9.67
N ASN A 194 -18.64 2.24 -8.71
CA ASN A 194 -17.22 2.04 -8.79
C ASN A 194 -16.96 0.58 -8.42
N GLN A 195 -15.91 -0.02 -8.97
CA GLN A 195 -15.56 -1.40 -8.70
C GLN A 195 -14.76 -1.46 -7.39
N PRO A 196 -15.29 -2.03 -6.29
CA PRO A 196 -14.51 -2.23 -5.09
C PRO A 196 -13.36 -3.18 -5.39
N ILE A 197 -12.21 -2.93 -4.79
CA ILE A 197 -11.04 -3.77 -5.01
C ILE A 197 -11.20 -5.04 -4.20
N GLU A 198 -11.42 -6.14 -4.91
CA GLU A 198 -11.35 -7.47 -4.34
C GLU A 198 -9.92 -7.76 -3.91
N SER A 199 -9.81 -8.35 -2.73
CA SER A 199 -8.52 -8.74 -2.19
C SER A 199 -7.93 -10.00 -2.80
N GLY A 200 -8.75 -10.76 -3.53
CA GLY A 200 -8.49 -12.13 -3.95
C GLY A 200 -8.74 -13.18 -2.85
N GLY A 201 -9.20 -12.73 -1.67
CA GLY A 201 -9.58 -13.57 -0.53
C GLY A 201 -11.05 -13.96 -0.51
N ILE A 202 -11.34 -15.00 0.26
CA ILE A 202 -12.70 -15.46 0.55
C ILE A 202 -12.95 -15.47 2.05
N GLU A 203 -14.19 -15.20 2.43
CA GLU A 203 -14.68 -15.31 3.79
C GLU A 203 -14.74 -16.78 4.20
N GLU A 204 -14.37 -17.03 5.45
CA GLU A 204 -14.16 -18.38 5.96
C GLU A 204 -15.46 -19.18 6.10
N VAL A 205 -16.57 -18.51 6.39
CA VAL A 205 -17.85 -19.16 6.72
C VAL A 205 -18.68 -19.47 5.46
N ASN A 206 -18.65 -18.55 4.49
CA ASN A 206 -19.59 -18.54 3.37
C ASN A 206 -18.90 -18.43 2.00
N GLU A 207 -17.56 -18.48 1.97
CA GLU A 207 -16.74 -18.36 0.75
C GLU A 207 -16.97 -17.07 -0.06
N ASN A 208 -17.50 -16.03 0.58
CA ASN A 208 -17.78 -14.75 -0.07
C ASN A 208 -16.49 -13.98 -0.38
N PRO A 209 -16.41 -13.24 -1.49
CA PRO A 209 -15.29 -12.36 -1.77
C PRO A 209 -15.04 -11.36 -0.63
N LEU A 210 -13.78 -11.22 -0.24
CA LEU A 210 -13.33 -10.23 0.72
C LEU A 210 -12.89 -8.95 0.01
N TYR A 211 -13.39 -7.82 0.48
CA TYR A 211 -13.03 -6.51 -0.02
C TYR A 211 -12.12 -5.77 0.96
N ILE A 212 -11.29 -4.89 0.40
CA ILE A 212 -10.44 -3.99 1.18
C ILE A 212 -11.31 -2.85 1.70
N ILE A 213 -11.31 -2.69 3.01
CA ILE A 213 -11.97 -1.57 3.68
C ILE A 213 -10.99 -0.83 4.58
N GLN A 214 -11.39 0.37 4.99
CA GLN A 214 -10.90 0.99 6.21
C GLN A 214 -12.09 1.34 7.10
N ALA A 215 -11.86 1.32 8.42
CA ALA A 215 -12.82 1.79 9.39
C ALA A 215 -12.17 2.73 10.40
N TYR A 216 -12.92 3.72 10.88
CA TYR A 216 -12.45 4.60 11.93
C TYR A 216 -12.62 3.94 13.29
N TYR A 217 -11.51 3.58 13.94
CA TYR A 217 -11.52 2.88 15.22
C TYR A 217 -10.31 3.24 16.09
N ALA A 218 -10.55 3.46 17.37
CA ALA A 218 -9.53 3.87 18.35
C ALA A 218 -8.71 5.10 17.86
N GLY A 219 -9.43 6.15 17.42
CA GLY A 219 -8.86 7.44 17.03
C GLY A 219 -8.21 7.51 15.65
N ALA A 220 -8.21 6.42 14.87
CA ALA A 220 -7.56 6.39 13.55
C ALA A 220 -8.33 5.57 12.51
N TRP A 221 -8.10 5.87 11.24
CA TRP A 221 -8.48 5.01 10.12
C TRP A 221 -7.58 3.79 10.06
N ARG A 222 -8.20 2.60 10.03
CA ARG A 222 -7.49 1.32 10.07
C ARG A 222 -7.96 0.43 8.92
N PRO A 223 -7.04 -0.12 8.11
CA PRO A 223 -7.41 -1.04 7.05
C PRO A 223 -7.80 -2.41 7.61
N GLY A 224 -8.72 -3.07 6.91
CA GLY A 224 -9.20 -4.40 7.28
C GLY A 224 -9.99 -5.04 6.15
N LYS A 225 -10.85 -5.99 6.50
CA LYS A 225 -11.63 -6.80 5.56
C LYS A 225 -13.12 -6.73 5.82
N ARG A 226 -13.93 -6.85 4.77
CA ARG A 226 -15.40 -6.94 4.86
C ARG A 226 -15.94 -7.76 3.69
N THR A 227 -16.98 -8.55 3.95
CA THR A 227 -17.82 -9.18 2.91
C THR A 227 -18.92 -8.20 2.46
N HIS A 228 -19.46 -8.37 1.27
CA HIS A 228 -20.59 -7.55 0.79
C HIS A 228 -21.95 -8.05 1.32
N LEU A 229 -22.02 -9.24 1.91
CA LEU A 229 -23.28 -9.82 2.37
C LEU A 229 -23.61 -9.46 3.83
N PRO A 230 -24.87 -9.16 4.15
CA PRO A 230 -25.33 -8.95 5.53
C PRO A 230 -25.19 -10.20 6.43
N PRO A 231 -24.87 -10.04 7.73
CA PRO A 231 -24.45 -8.81 8.39
C PRO A 231 -23.00 -8.46 8.00
N ALA A 232 -22.83 -7.40 7.23
CA ALA A 232 -21.53 -7.01 6.70
C ALA A 232 -20.80 -6.18 7.76
N ASN A 233 -20.13 -6.81 8.71
CA ASN A 233 -19.24 -6.11 9.65
C ASN A 233 -17.88 -5.87 9.00
N ALA A 234 -17.24 -4.74 9.30
CA ALA A 234 -15.82 -4.56 9.03
C ALA A 234 -15.00 -5.24 10.13
N PHE A 235 -14.01 -6.05 9.74
CA PHE A 235 -13.11 -6.74 10.63
C PHE A 235 -11.75 -6.02 10.62
N ILE A 236 -11.37 -5.44 11.77
CA ILE A 236 -10.17 -4.63 11.94
C ILE A 236 -9.21 -5.29 12.94
N PRO A 237 -7.94 -5.55 12.57
CA PRO A 237 -6.96 -6.13 13.47
C PRO A 237 -6.47 -5.05 14.44
N TYR A 238 -6.64 -5.26 15.76
CA TYR A 238 -6.23 -4.29 16.77
C TYR A 238 -5.87 -4.94 18.11
N LYS A 239 -4.66 -4.63 18.61
CA LYS A 239 -4.14 -5.04 19.93
C LYS A 239 -4.35 -6.53 20.26
N GLY A 240 -4.15 -7.42 19.29
CA GLY A 240 -4.28 -8.87 19.45
C GLY A 240 -5.64 -9.45 19.08
N GLU A 241 -6.64 -8.59 18.87
CA GLU A 241 -8.04 -8.99 18.68
C GLU A 241 -8.56 -8.64 17.27
N GLU A 242 -9.63 -9.31 16.88
CA GLU A 242 -10.46 -8.93 15.73
C GLU A 242 -11.61 -8.04 16.21
N VAL A 243 -11.60 -6.77 15.80
CA VAL A 243 -12.63 -5.81 16.18
C VAL A 243 -13.68 -5.70 15.08
N TRP A 244 -14.94 -5.67 15.51
CA TRP A 244 -16.10 -5.57 14.61
C TRP A 244 -16.59 -4.12 14.60
N VAL A 245 -16.56 -3.50 13.42
CA VAL A 245 -16.99 -2.11 13.22
C VAL A 245 -18.16 -2.09 12.23
N LYS A 246 -19.28 -1.48 12.64
CA LYS A 246 -20.52 -1.45 11.83
C LYS A 246 -20.65 -0.19 10.98
N VAL A 247 -20.28 0.97 11.54
CA VAL A 247 -20.40 2.28 10.89
C VAL A 247 -19.03 2.93 10.72
N GLY A 248 -18.96 4.00 9.91
CA GLY A 248 -17.68 4.66 9.63
C GLY A 248 -16.72 3.78 8.82
N VAL A 249 -17.28 2.95 7.91
CA VAL A 249 -16.53 2.06 7.03
C VAL A 249 -16.45 2.66 5.63
N GLN A 250 -15.31 2.51 4.96
CA GLN A 250 -15.10 2.91 3.58
C GLN A 250 -14.50 1.76 2.78
N TYR A 251 -14.98 1.52 1.56
CA TYR A 251 -14.39 0.55 0.64
C TYR A 251 -13.30 1.21 -0.20
N LEU A 252 -12.22 0.47 -0.44
CA LEU A 252 -11.25 0.90 -1.44
C LEU A 252 -11.79 0.54 -2.82
N SER A 253 -11.86 1.52 -3.71
CA SER A 253 -12.38 1.33 -5.06
C SER A 253 -11.39 1.85 -6.10
N SER A 254 -11.29 1.13 -7.22
CA SER A 254 -10.49 1.59 -8.35
C SER A 254 -11.18 2.77 -9.04
N PHE A 255 -10.42 3.82 -9.28
CA PHE A 255 -10.85 4.98 -10.03
C PHE A 255 -10.34 4.83 -11.47
N LEU A 256 -11.11 4.11 -12.29
CA LEU A 256 -10.90 4.16 -13.73
C LEU A 256 -11.45 5.50 -14.21
N SER A 257 -10.57 6.39 -14.67
CA SER A 257 -10.89 7.70 -15.23
C SER A 257 -11.67 7.61 -16.55
N LYS A 258 -12.87 7.01 -16.53
CA LYS A 258 -13.87 7.35 -17.54
C LYS A 258 -14.50 8.67 -17.11
N LEU A 259 -13.91 9.75 -17.60
CA LEU A 259 -14.48 11.10 -17.72
C LEU A 259 -15.99 11.12 -17.43
N THR A 260 -16.40 11.40 -16.19
CA THR A 260 -17.77 11.83 -15.88
C THR A 260 -17.79 12.54 -14.52
N GLU A 261 -17.97 13.86 -14.62
CA GLU A 261 -18.73 14.77 -13.76
C GLU A 261 -18.48 14.84 -12.25
N SER A 262 -18.45 16.10 -11.80
CA SER A 262 -18.34 16.57 -10.43
C SER A 262 -19.23 15.81 -9.46
N TYR A 263 -18.61 15.06 -8.54
CA TYR A 263 -19.26 14.63 -7.31
C TYR A 263 -18.56 15.29 -6.12
N GLY A 264 -19.37 15.90 -5.26
CA GLY A 264 -18.93 16.57 -4.05
C GLY A 264 -18.17 15.62 -3.13
N TYR A 265 -17.03 16.10 -2.65
CA TYR A 265 -16.31 15.49 -1.54
C TYR A 265 -17.23 15.49 -0.32
N LEU A 266 -17.49 14.31 0.27
CA LEU A 266 -17.83 14.27 1.69
C LEU A 266 -16.53 14.56 2.43
N GLY A 267 -16.49 15.68 3.13
CA GLY A 267 -15.31 16.11 3.88
C GLY A 267 -15.07 15.18 5.06
N LEU A 268 -13.82 15.10 5.53
CA LEU A 268 -13.46 14.45 6.81
C LEU A 268 -14.30 14.97 7.99
N SER A 269 -14.92 16.14 7.86
CA SER A 269 -15.81 16.79 8.83
C SER A 269 -17.19 16.14 9.00
N ASP A 270 -17.61 15.30 8.06
CA ASP A 270 -18.99 14.79 8.04
C ASP A 270 -19.14 13.43 8.76
N PHE A 271 -18.05 12.90 9.32
CA PHE A 271 -18.03 11.61 10.01
C PHE A 271 -18.07 11.79 11.53
N VAL A 272 -19.12 11.24 12.15
CA VAL A 272 -19.23 11.11 13.61
C VAL A 272 -18.36 9.93 14.05
N PRO A 273 -17.42 10.12 15.01
CA PRO A 273 -16.68 9.01 15.62
C PRO A 273 -17.64 7.99 16.22
N CYS A 274 -17.42 6.70 15.97
CA CYS A 274 -18.32 5.65 16.42
C CYS A 274 -17.94 5.12 17.81
N ASP A 275 -18.87 5.22 18.77
CA ASP A 275 -18.77 4.59 20.10
C ASP A 275 -19.42 3.19 20.15
N GLU A 276 -20.13 2.75 19.10
CA GLU A 276 -20.73 1.42 19.03
C GLU A 276 -19.71 0.38 18.56
N VAL A 277 -18.99 -0.22 19.52
CA VAL A 277 -18.06 -1.33 19.28
C VAL A 277 -18.49 -2.55 20.08
N THR A 278 -18.58 -3.71 19.42
CA THR A 278 -18.83 -4.99 20.07
C THR A 278 -17.62 -5.90 19.92
N PHE A 279 -17.16 -6.47 21.04
CA PHE A 279 -16.12 -7.51 21.08
C PHE A 279 -16.78 -8.90 20.99
N LYS A 280 -16.06 -9.88 20.43
CA LYS A 280 -16.49 -11.28 20.39
C LYS A 280 -15.76 -12.11 21.43
#